data_AF-A0A0G2Z4F9-F1
#
_entry.id   AF-A0A0G2Z4F9-F1
#
_cell.length_a   1.000
_cell.length_b   1.000
_cell.length_c   1.000
_cell.angle_alpha   90.00
_cell.angle_beta   90.00
_cell.angle_gamma   90.00
#
_symmetry.space_group_name_H-M   'P 1'
#
loop_
_entity.id
_entity.type
_entity.pdbx_description
1 polymer ?
#
loop_
_entity_poly.entity_id
_entity_poly.type
_entity_poly.pdbx_seq_one_letter_code
_entity_poly.pdbx_strand_id
1 'polypeptide(L)' 'MSRIGKCIDNAPTESFFGFFKTESYHLKKYNSYDELVNDVARYIEFYNTQRYQSKLNNLTPLEFRNQVA' A
#
# COMPACT_ATOMS: atom_id res chain seq x y z
N MET A 1 -4.50 -12.53 -9.18
CA MET A 1 -3.66 -12.25 -10.36
C MET A 1 -4.52 -11.51 -11.38
N SER A 2 -4.01 -10.42 -11.96
CA SER A 2 -4.71 -9.73 -13.05
C SER A 2 -4.81 -10.63 -14.29
N ARG A 3 -5.75 -10.31 -15.19
CA ARG A 3 -5.85 -10.99 -16.50
C ARG A 3 -4.56 -10.80 -17.28
N ILE A 4 -4.12 -11.83 -17.98
CA ILE A 4 -2.97 -11.78 -18.88
C ILE A 4 -3.15 -10.58 -19.83
N GLY A 5 -2.15 -9.70 -19.89
CA GLY A 5 -2.18 -8.49 -20.72
C GLY A 5 -2.78 -7.22 -20.08
N LYS A 6 -3.24 -7.26 -18.81
CA LYS A 6 -3.70 -6.06 -18.08
C LYS A 6 -2.90 -5.82 -16.79
N CYS A 7 -1.69 -5.28 -16.91
CA CYS A 7 -0.86 -4.93 -15.75
C CYS A 7 -1.46 -3.81 -14.89
N ILE A 8 -2.32 -2.96 -15.46
CA ILE A 8 -2.91 -1.80 -14.79
C ILE A 8 -3.72 -2.16 -13.54
N ASP A 9 -4.43 -3.29 -13.55
CA ASP A 9 -5.26 -3.72 -12.41
C ASP A 9 -4.40 -4.20 -11.23
N ASN A 10 -3.16 -4.64 -11.49
CA ASN A 10 -2.24 -5.16 -10.48
C ASN A 10 -1.23 -4.12 -9.99
N ALA A 11 -0.94 -3.11 -10.83
CA ALA A 11 0.00 -2.03 -10.52
C ALA A 11 -0.17 -1.36 -9.15
N PRO A 12 -1.40 -1.02 -8.67
CA PRO A 12 -1.56 -0.43 -7.34
C PRO A 12 -1.19 -1.41 -6.22
N THR A 13 -1.57 -2.68 -6.37
CA THR A 13 -1.26 -3.74 -5.40
C THR A 13 0.24 -4.06 -5.37
N GLU A 14 0.90 -4.12 -6.54
CA GLU A 14 2.35 -4.28 -6.63
C GLU A 14 3.10 -3.13 -5.98
N SER A 15 2.66 -1.90 -6.24
CA SER A 15 3.24 -0.71 -5.61
C SER A 15 3.12 -0.80 -4.09
N PHE A 16 1.92 -1.10 -3.58
CA PHE A 16 1.66 -1.25 -2.14
C PHE A 16 2.61 -2.28 -1.51
N PHE A 17 2.66 -3.50 -2.06
CA PHE A 17 3.51 -4.55 -1.49
C PHE A 17 5.00 -4.27 -1.66
N GLY A 18 5.42 -3.55 -2.70
CA GLY A 18 6.79 -3.07 -2.85
C GLY A 18 7.20 -2.20 -1.65
N PHE A 19 6.40 -1.16 -1.36
CA PHE A 19 6.68 -0.26 -0.24
C PHE A 19 6.55 -0.95 1.12
N PHE A 20 5.49 -1.72 1.35
CA PHE A 20 5.31 -2.46 2.60
C PHE A 20 6.50 -3.37 2.91
N LYS A 21 7.03 -4.04 1.88
CA LYS A 21 8.16 -4.94 2.06
C LYS A 21 9.41 -4.18 2.49
N THR A 22 9.75 -3.09 1.80
CA THR A 22 10.96 -2.31 2.06
C THR A 22 10.89 -1.51 3.35
N GLU A 23 9.71 -1.00 3.71
CA GLU A 23 9.54 -0.05 4.82
C GLU A 23 9.04 -0.69 6.12
N SER A 24 8.52 -1.92 6.07
CA SER A 24 8.09 -2.64 7.28
C SER A 24 8.63 -4.07 7.31
N TYR A 25 8.24 -4.91 6.35
CA TYR A 25 8.47 -6.36 6.42
C TYR A 25 9.94 -6.75 6.56
N HIS A 26 10.83 -6.11 5.80
CA HIS A 26 12.26 -6.42 5.84
C HIS A 26 12.97 -5.83 7.07
N LEU A 27 12.35 -4.88 7.77
CA LEU A 27 12.95 -4.20 8.91
C LEU A 27 12.67 -4.88 10.25
N LYS A 28 11.77 -5.87 10.27
CA LYS A 28 11.38 -6.54 11.52
C LYS A 28 11.19 -8.04 11.33
N LYS A 29 11.34 -8.79 12.42
CA LYS A 29 11.00 -10.21 12.49
C LYS A 29 9.63 -10.36 13.11
N TYR A 30 8.80 -11.23 12.53
CA TYR A 30 7.47 -11.55 13.04
C TYR A 30 7.53 -12.89 13.76
N ASN A 31 6.96 -12.95 14.96
CA ASN A 31 6.94 -14.18 15.77
C ASN A 31 5.67 -15.01 15.52
N SER A 32 4.68 -14.43 14.84
CA SER A 32 3.41 -15.09 14.55
C SER A 32 2.77 -14.51 13.29
N TYR A 33 1.93 -15.32 12.64
CA TYR A 33 1.16 -14.88 11.48
C TYR A 33 0.22 -13.70 11.83
N ASP A 34 -0.40 -13.73 13.01
CA ASP A 34 -1.28 -12.65 13.49
C ASP A 34 -0.55 -11.30 13.61
N GLU A 35 0.71 -11.32 14.05
CA GLU A 35 1.54 -10.12 14.11
C GLU A 35 1.77 -9.52 12.72
N LEU A 36 1.98 -10.38 11.71
CA LEU A 36 2.11 -9.97 10.32
C LEU A 36 0.80 -9.37 9.78
N VAL A 37 -0.34 -10.01 10.06
CA VAL A 37 -1.65 -9.51 9.64
C VAL A 37 -1.94 -8.14 10.25
N ASN A 38 -1.69 -7.96 11.55
CA ASN A 38 -1.86 -6.69 12.24
C ASN A 38 -0.94 -5.58 11.70
N ASP A 39 0.27 -5.93 11.28
CA ASP A 39 1.19 -4.99 10.67
C ASP A 39 0.75 -4.57 9.26
N VAL A 40 0.29 -5.53 8.45
CA VAL A 40 -0.29 -5.26 7.13
C VAL A 40 -1.50 -4.34 7.28
N ALA A 41 -2.41 -4.62 8.22
CA ALA A 41 -3.59 -3.79 8.46
C ALA A 41 -3.23 -2.35 8.83
N ARG A 42 -2.28 -2.17 9.76
CA ARG A 42 -1.76 -0.84 10.13
C ARG A 42 -1.11 -0.13 8.94
N TYR A 43 -0.33 -0.86 8.14
CA TYR A 43 0.33 -0.26 7.00
C TYR A 43 -0.65 0.12 5.88
N ILE A 44 -1.76 -0.62 5.70
CA ILE A 44 -2.85 -0.24 4.79
C ILE A 44 -3.49 1.09 5.22
N GLU A 45 -3.76 1.25 6.51
CA GLU A 45 -4.31 2.51 7.03
C GLU A 45 -3.36 3.68 6.77
N PHE A 46 -2.08 3.52 7.17
CA PHE A 46 -1.03 4.51 6.90
C PHE A 46 -0.91 4.83 5.40
N TYR A 47 -0.85 3.82 4.55
CA TYR A 47 -0.69 3.98 3.11
C TYR A 47 -1.83 4.80 2.49
N ASN A 48 -3.06 4.58 2.94
CA ASN A 48 -4.23 5.27 2.38
C ASN A 48 -4.47 6.66 2.95
N THR A 49 -4.13 6.90 4.22
CA THR A 49 -4.55 8.10 4.96
C THR A 49 -3.42 9.07 5.30
N GLN A 50 -2.16 8.62 5.24
CA GLN A 50 -1.01 9.42 5.72
C GLN A 50 0.16 9.46 4.72
N ARG A 51 0.22 8.51 3.78
CA ARG A 51 1.30 8.48 2.78
C ARG A 51 1.02 9.42 1.61
N TYR A 52 1.64 10.60 1.64
CA TYR A 52 1.65 11.50 0.50
C TYR A 52 2.47 10.94 -0.66
N GLN A 53 1.95 11.08 -1.88
CA GLN A 53 2.60 10.58 -3.08
C GLN A 53 2.73 11.69 -4.13
N SER A 54 3.95 11.95 -4.63
CA SER A 54 4.17 13.00 -5.63
C SER A 54 3.40 12.77 -6.92
N LYS A 55 3.16 11.51 -7.30
CA LYS A 55 2.30 11.15 -8.44
C LYS A 55 0.81 11.50 -8.25
N LEU A 56 0.38 11.76 -7.01
CA LEU A 56 -0.97 12.15 -6.64
C LEU A 56 -1.02 13.63 -6.23
N ASN A 57 -0.18 14.49 -6.81
CA ASN A 57 -0.09 15.91 -6.46
C ASN A 57 0.23 16.15 -4.97
N ASN A 58 1.07 15.29 -4.37
CA ASN A 58 1.39 15.30 -2.94
C ASN A 58 0.16 15.16 -2.05
N LEU A 59 -0.81 14.35 -2.46
CA LEU A 59 -1.96 13.94 -1.67
C LEU A 59 -1.81 12.48 -1.23
N THR A 60 -2.54 12.13 -0.18
CA THR A 60 -2.75 10.73 0.18
C THR A 60 -3.71 10.06 -0.81
N PRO A 61 -3.69 8.72 -0.94
CA PRO A 61 -4.63 8.02 -1.82
C PRO A 61 -6.11 8.34 -1.52
N LEU A 62 -6.45 8.51 -0.24
CA LEU A 62 -7.81 8.85 0.17
C LEU A 62 -8.18 10.29 -0.21
N GLU A 63 -7.29 11.26 0.02
CA GLU A 63 -7.52 12.65 -0.38
C GLU A 63 -7.66 12.79 -1.89
N PHE A 64 -6.78 12.14 -2.65
CA PHE A 64 -6.87 12.13 -4.11
C PHE A 64 -8.22 11.55 -4.57
N ARG A 65 -8.67 10.43 -3.98
CA ARG A 65 -9.97 9.85 -4.29
C ARG A 65 -11.13 10.83 -4.00
N ASN A 66 -11.07 11.57 -2.91
CA ASN A 66 -12.11 12.51 -2.52
C ASN A 66 -12.15 13.78 -3.40
N GLN A 67 -11.06 14.13 -4.08
CA GLN A 67 -11.04 15.25 -5.04
C GLN A 67 -11.68 14.92 -6.39
N VAL A 68 -11.70 13.63 -6.76
CA VAL A 68 -12.27 13.15 -8.03
C VAL A 68 -13.73 12.66 -7.83
N ALA A 69 -14.28 12.82 -6.61
CA ALA A 69 -15.64 12.42 -6.26
C ALA A 69 -16.67 13.50 -6.57
#